data_AF-A0A957EPC3-F1
#
_entry.id   AF-A0A957EPC3-F1
#
_cell.length_a   1.000
_cell.length_b   1.000
_cell.length_c   1.000
_cell.angle_alpha   90.00
_cell.angle_beta   90.00
_cell.angle_gamma   90.00
#
_symmetry.space_group_name_H-M   'P 1'
#
loop_
_entity.id
_entity.type
_entity.pdbx_description
1 polymer ?
#
loop_
_entity_poly.entity_id
_entity_poly.type
_entity_poly.pdbx_seq_one_letter_code
_entity_poly.pdbx_strand_id
1 'polypeptide(L)' 'HTWDVMGRGIVSQIVADLNFAWGNSPSCTSCGKCVQVCPTGALFEQGMTVAEMEKKHDFLPWILGGREKHEWNW' A
#
# COMPACT_ATOMS: atom_id res chain seq x y z
N HIS A 1 10.77 0.42 4.31
CA HIS A 1 10.34 1.53 3.43
C HIS A 1 10.06 0.90 2.09
N THR A 2 8.79 0.79 1.69
CA THR A 2 8.38 -0.06 0.55
C THR A 2 8.16 0.74 -0.72
N TRP A 3 7.53 1.92 -0.64
CA TRP A 3 7.19 2.73 -1.81
C TRP A 3 8.22 3.82 -2.04
N ASP A 4 8.64 3.98 -3.29
CA ASP A 4 9.57 5.02 -3.74
C ASP A 4 9.12 5.61 -5.09
N VAL A 5 9.81 6.65 -5.56
CA VAL A 5 9.58 7.29 -6.86
C VAL A 5 10.82 7.10 -7.73
N MET A 6 10.64 6.40 -8.85
CA MET A 6 11.67 6.27 -9.88
C MET A 6 11.48 7.35 -10.96
N GLY A 7 12.59 7.86 -11.51
CA GLY A 7 12.55 8.86 -12.59
C GLY A 7 12.33 10.28 -12.10
N ARG A 8 12.23 11.23 -13.03
CA ARG A 8 12.04 12.66 -12.74
C ARG A 8 11.12 13.31 -13.76
N GLY A 9 10.35 14.31 -13.32
CA GLY A 9 9.44 15.05 -14.20
C GLY A 9 8.26 14.18 -14.65
N ILE A 10 7.86 14.30 -15.93
CA ILE A 10 6.69 13.59 -16.46
C ILE A 10 6.85 12.06 -16.50
N VAL A 11 8.07 11.55 -16.36
CA VAL A 11 8.36 10.11 -16.34
C VAL A 11 8.52 9.55 -14.93
N SER A 12 8.18 10.33 -13.89
CA SER A 12 8.18 9.83 -12.51
C SER A 12 7.13 8.73 -12.32
N GLN A 13 7.53 7.62 -11.72
CA GLN A 13 6.68 6.46 -11.47
C GLN A 13 6.81 5.96 -10.04
N ILE A 14 5.71 5.51 -9.45
CA ILE A 14 5.71 4.85 -8.15
C ILE A 14 6.27 3.43 -8.33
N VAL A 15 7.28 3.08 -7.54
CA VAL A 15 7.93 1.76 -7.56
C VAL A 15 7.98 1.17 -6.16
N ALA A 16 8.05 -0.17 -6.09
CA ALA A 16 8.28 -0.88 -4.84
C ALA A 16 9.77 -1.25 -4.70
N ASP A 17 10.36 -0.98 -3.55
CA ASP A 17 11.79 -1.15 -3.26
C ASP A 17 12.66 -0.65 -4.43
N LEU A 18 13.64 -1.44 -4.87
CA LEU A 18 14.49 -1.14 -6.03
C LEU A 18 13.84 -1.60 -7.34
N ASN A 19 12.62 -1.10 -7.61
CA ASN A 19 11.79 -1.48 -8.76
C ASN A 19 11.52 -2.99 -8.84
N PHE A 20 11.31 -3.61 -7.68
CA PHE A 20 10.89 -5.00 -7.58
C PHE A 20 9.40 -5.13 -7.89
N ALA A 21 8.97 -6.31 -8.36
CA ALA A 21 7.54 -6.57 -8.49
C ALA A 21 6.87 -6.44 -7.11
N TRP A 22 5.87 -5.55 -6.98
CA TRP A 22 5.26 -5.21 -5.69
C TRP A 22 4.75 -6.43 -4.91
N GLY A 23 4.15 -7.40 -5.59
CA GLY A 23 3.68 -8.65 -4.97
C GLY A 23 4.79 -9.53 -4.36
N ASN A 24 6.05 -9.31 -4.74
CA ASN A 24 7.23 -10.03 -4.26
C ASN A 24 8.18 -9.13 -3.46
N SER A 25 7.73 -7.94 -3.05
CA SER A 25 8.54 -6.99 -2.29
C SER A 25 8.85 -7.55 -0.89
N PRO A 26 10.14 -7.73 -0.52
CA PRO A 26 10.52 -8.27 0.79
C PRO A 26 10.23 -7.28 1.93
N SER A 27 10.11 -5.99 1.64
CA SER A 27 9.79 -4.97 2.64
C SER A 27 8.28 -4.75 2.82
N CYS A 28 7.46 -5.30 1.91
CA CYS A 28 6.02 -5.23 1.99
C CYS A 28 5.52 -6.13 3.12
N THR A 29 4.74 -5.56 4.03
CA THR A 29 4.16 -6.31 5.14
C THR A 29 2.73 -6.79 4.86
N SER A 30 2.25 -6.69 3.62
CA SER A 30 0.87 -7.02 3.24
C SER A 30 -0.22 -6.31 4.08
N CYS A 31 0.13 -5.19 4.72
CA CYS A 31 -0.78 -4.47 5.61
C CYS A 31 -1.93 -3.72 4.91
N GLY A 32 -2.01 -3.72 3.58
CA GLY A 32 -3.11 -3.10 2.83
C GLY A 32 -3.21 -1.56 2.89
N LYS A 33 -2.36 -0.86 3.66
CA LYS A 33 -2.41 0.62 3.81
C LYS A 33 -2.37 1.36 2.50
N CYS A 34 -1.44 1.01 1.62
CA CYS A 34 -1.29 1.66 0.32
C CYS A 34 -2.54 1.54 -0.56
N VAL A 35 -3.19 0.37 -0.52
CA VAL A 35 -4.44 0.09 -1.22
C VAL A 35 -5.58 0.92 -0.63
N GLN A 36 -5.73 0.98 0.70
CA GLN A 36 -6.80 1.73 1.36
C GLN A 36 -6.67 3.26 1.23
N VAL A 37 -5.44 3.81 1.20
CA VAL A 37 -5.23 5.27 1.09
C VAL A 37 -5.12 5.77 -0.35
N CYS A 38 -5.01 4.90 -1.35
CA CYS A 38 -4.88 5.31 -2.74
C CYS A 38 -6.15 6.03 -3.23
N PRO A 39 -6.08 7.33 -3.56
CA PRO A 39 -7.27 8.14 -3.83
C PRO A 39 -7.84 7.90 -5.24
N THR A 40 -7.01 7.53 -6.20
CA THR A 40 -7.40 7.33 -7.61
C THR A 40 -7.76 5.88 -7.93
N GLY A 41 -7.49 4.95 -7.01
CA GLY A 41 -7.65 3.52 -7.29
C GLY A 41 -6.57 2.94 -8.20
N ALA A 42 -5.41 3.59 -8.34
CA ALA A 42 -4.23 2.98 -8.99
C ALA A 42 -3.77 1.71 -8.25
N LEU A 43 -4.05 1.62 -6.94
CA LEU A 43 -3.89 0.43 -6.12
C LEU A 43 -5.26 -0.03 -5.61
N PHE A 44 -5.59 -1.29 -5.86
CA PHE A 44 -6.84 -1.95 -5.45
C PHE A 44 -6.59 -3.43 -5.17
N GLU A 45 -7.54 -4.09 -4.50
CA GLU A 45 -7.41 -5.51 -4.16
C GLU A 45 -7.58 -6.41 -5.40
N GLN A 46 -6.73 -7.43 -5.52
CA GLN A 46 -6.81 -8.37 -6.63
C GLN A 46 -8.12 -9.15 -6.58
N GLY A 47 -8.82 -9.22 -7.71
CA GLY A 47 -10.14 -9.85 -7.80
C GLY A 47 -11.32 -8.91 -7.58
N MET A 48 -11.06 -7.64 -7.27
CA MET A 48 -12.07 -6.58 -7.26
C MET A 48 -11.78 -5.55 -8.35
N THR A 49 -12.81 -4.87 -8.83
CA THR A 49 -12.62 -3.64 -9.62
C THR A 49 -12.44 -2.43 -8.70
N VAL A 50 -11.88 -1.35 -9.25
CA VAL A 50 -11.74 -0.07 -8.53
C VAL A 50 -13.08 0.44 -8.01
N ALA A 51 -14.17 0.22 -8.75
CA ALA A 51 -15.51 0.69 -8.39
C ALA A 51 -16.15 -0.13 -7.26
N GLU A 52 -15.83 -1.42 -7.16
CA GLU A 52 -16.34 -2.31 -6.10
C GLU A 52 -15.57 -2.15 -4.79
N MET A 53 -14.35 -1.61 -4.84
CA MET A 53 -13.48 -1.50 -3.68
C MET A 53 -13.96 -0.39 -2.72
N GLU A 54 -14.36 -0.79 -1.52
CA GLU A 54 -14.72 0.14 -0.45
C GLU A 54 -13.48 0.65 0.31
N LYS A 55 -13.38 1.98 0.48
CA LYS A 55 -12.31 2.61 1.27
C LYS A 55 -12.73 2.74 2.74
N LYS A 56 -12.03 2.03 3.62
CA LYS A 56 -12.28 2.06 5.05
C LYS A 56 -11.51 3.22 5.69
N HIS A 57 -12.19 4.32 5.97
CA HIS A 57 -11.56 5.52 6.52
C HIS A 57 -11.06 5.30 7.97
N ASP A 58 -11.71 4.42 8.72
CA ASP A 58 -11.32 4.02 10.09
C ASP A 58 -10.15 3.02 10.14
N PHE A 59 -9.60 2.66 8.97
CA PHE A 59 -8.50 1.71 8.86
C PHE A 59 -7.18 2.22 9.44
N LEU A 60 -6.93 3.54 9.35
CA LEU A 60 -5.71 4.14 9.86
C LEU A 60 -5.59 4.05 11.40
N PRO A 61 -6.63 4.39 12.18
CA PRO A 61 -6.66 4.11 13.62
C PRO A 61 -6.37 2.65 13.97
N TRP A 62 -6.92 1.69 13.21
CA TRP A 62 -6.68 0.27 13.43
C TRP A 62 -5.21 -0.13 13.23
N ILE A 63 -4.56 0.35 12.16
CA ILE A 63 -3.12 0.12 11.93
C ILE A 63 -2.28 0.73 13.06
N LEU A 64 -2.59 1.96 13.46
CA LEU A 64 -1.85 2.67 14.50
C LEU A 64 -1.96 1.93 15.84
N GLY A 65 -3.18 1.54 16.23
CA GLY A 65 -3.42 0.82 17.48
C GLY A 65 -2.67 -0.51 17.54
N GLY A 66 -2.68 -1.30 16.47
CA GLY A 66 -1.97 -2.58 16.48
C GLY A 66 -0.44 -2.44 16.38
N ARG A 67 0.09 -1.33 15.84
CA ARG A 67 1.53 -1.00 15.93
C ARG A 67 1.96 -0.63 17.34
N GLU A 68 1.20 0.25 18.01
CA GLU A 68 1.50 0.69 19.38
C GLU A 68 1.46 -0.48 20.38
N LYS A 69 0.53 -1.41 20.17
CA LYS A 69 0.35 -2.57 21.04
C LYS A 69 1.22 -3.77 20.68
N HIS A 70 2.04 -3.67 19.63
CA HIS A 70 2.85 -4.78 19.12
C HIS A 70 2.04 -6.07 18.86
N GLU A 71 0.79 -5.94 18.43
CA GLU A 71 -0.12 -7.08 18.22
C GLU A 71 0.18 -7.86 16.94
N TRP A 72 0.86 -7.22 15.98
CA TRP A 72 1.25 -7.85 14.72
C TRP A 72 2.67 -8.42 14.83
N ASN A 73 2.76 -9.75 14.87
CA ASN A 73 4.01 -10.46 14.66
C ASN A 73 4.28 -10.55 13.15
N TRP A 74 5.36 -9.91 12.71
CA TRP A 74 5.87 -10.01 11.34
C TRP A 74 7.00 -11.04 11.29
#